data_AF-A0A840PAS2-F1
#
_entry.id   AF-A0A840PAS2-F1
#
_cell.length_a   1.000
_cell.length_b   1.000
_cell.length_c   1.000
_cell.angle_alpha   90.00
_cell.angle_beta   90.00
_cell.angle_gamma   90.00
#
_symmetry.space_group_name_H-M   'P 1'
#
loop_
_entity.id
_entity.type
_entity.pdbx_description
1 polymer ?
#
loop_
_entity_poly.entity_id
_entity_poly.type
_entity_poly.pdbx_seq_one_letter_code
_entity_poly.pdbx_strand_id
1 'polypeptide(L)'
;METNHRAARFIGALFLLALLSNGIGSELAESSTDRTVILVGELLELVCGAAVIGVGVATYAVFRDLSPGLSAGYLGVRITEAAVNAMIVVSTLTALNLGDAHRELLLEQRYQAQLVYIYVFTAGAVVWYALLHRLRLVPRFITIWGLAGVAILLAGSLFDLFGGDLDMLVYGLPLGLNEFFLGGWLIARGFRTPVTADARV
;
A
#
# COMPACT_ATOMS: atom_id res chain seq x y z
N MET A 1 -9.63 18.00 -18.30
CA MET A 1 -9.53 18.41 -16.87
C MET A 1 -10.44 17.58 -15.97
N GLU A 2 -11.73 17.41 -16.31
CA GLU A 2 -12.70 16.71 -15.45
C GLU A 2 -12.37 15.21 -15.22
N THR A 3 -11.90 14.51 -16.26
CA THR A 3 -11.52 13.09 -16.19
C THR A 3 -10.37 12.84 -15.21
N ASN A 4 -9.38 13.73 -15.16
CA ASN A 4 -8.24 13.62 -14.23
C ASN A 4 -8.66 13.87 -12.78
N HIS A 5 -9.65 14.73 -12.53
CA HIS A 5 -10.19 14.93 -11.18
C HIS A 5 -10.97 13.71 -10.70
N ARG A 6 -11.82 13.12 -11.55
CA ARG A 6 -12.56 11.90 -11.19
C ARG A 6 -11.61 10.73 -10.93
N ALA A 7 -10.59 10.57 -11.78
CA ALA A 7 -9.58 9.53 -11.60
C ALA A 7 -8.75 9.74 -10.32
N ALA A 8 -8.33 10.98 -10.02
CA ALA A 8 -7.63 11.30 -8.78
C ALA A 8 -8.46 10.93 -7.55
N ARG A 9 -9.74 11.31 -7.52
CA ARG A 9 -10.66 10.98 -6.43
C ARG A 9 -10.84 9.48 -6.26
N PHE A 10 -10.98 8.76 -7.37
CA PHE A 10 -11.11 7.31 -7.37
C PHE A 10 -9.84 6.64 -6.82
N ILE A 11 -8.66 7.05 -7.28
CA ILE A 11 -7.37 6.56 -6.75
C ILE A 11 -7.24 6.89 -5.26
N GLY A 12 -7.59 8.10 -4.83
CA GLY A 12 -7.57 8.50 -3.42
C GLY A 12 -8.50 7.65 -2.55
N ALA A 13 -9.71 7.35 -3.03
CA ALA A 13 -10.66 6.50 -2.32
C ALA A 13 -10.15 5.06 -2.18
N LEU A 14 -9.56 4.50 -3.24
CA LEU A 14 -8.96 3.17 -3.20
C LEU A 14 -7.74 3.11 -2.27
N PHE A 15 -6.92 4.16 -2.22
CA PHE A 15 -5.81 4.27 -1.27
C PHE A 15 -6.29 4.23 0.17
N LEU A 16 -7.32 5.03 0.51
CA LEU A 16 -7.88 5.02 1.86
C LEU A 16 -8.57 3.69 2.19
N LEU A 17 -9.25 3.08 1.21
CA LEU A 17 -9.84 1.75 1.39
C LEU A 17 -8.76 0.72 1.70
N ALA A 18 -7.68 0.67 0.92
CA ALA A 18 -6.55 -0.22 1.17
C ALA A 18 -5.94 0.01 2.56
N LEU A 19 -5.59 1.25 2.89
CA LEU A 19 -4.98 1.60 4.17
C LEU A 19 -5.86 1.21 5.37
N LEU A 20 -7.14 1.53 5.34
CA LEU A 20 -8.06 1.24 6.44
C LEU A 20 -8.37 -0.25 6.55
N SER A 21 -8.56 -0.93 5.43
CA SER A 21 -8.83 -2.37 5.43
C SER A 21 -7.62 -3.19 5.87
N ASN A 22 -6.39 -2.80 5.50
CA ASN A 22 -5.18 -3.43 6.01
C ASN A 22 -4.96 -3.14 7.50
N GLY A 23 -5.01 -1.88 7.93
CA GLY A 23 -4.77 -1.52 9.33
C GLY A 23 -5.79 -2.14 10.30
N ILE A 24 -7.08 -2.18 9.93
CA ILE A 24 -8.11 -2.83 10.74
C ILE A 24 -8.04 -4.35 10.59
N GLY A 25 -7.80 -4.85 9.38
CA GLY A 25 -7.77 -6.27 9.06
C GLY A 25 -6.67 -7.02 9.81
N SER A 26 -5.43 -6.54 9.70
CA SER A 26 -4.27 -7.06 10.43
C SER A 26 -4.48 -7.05 11.94
N GLU A 27 -4.92 -5.94 12.52
CA GLU A 27 -5.19 -5.84 13.97
C GLU A 27 -6.23 -6.88 14.42
N LEU A 28 -7.35 -7.04 13.70
CA LEU A 28 -8.36 -8.04 14.04
C LEU A 28 -7.84 -9.48 13.89
N ALA A 29 -6.99 -9.73 12.90
CA ALA A 29 -6.43 -11.06 12.64
C ALA A 29 -5.34 -11.46 13.65
N GLU A 30 -4.56 -10.50 14.15
CA GLU A 30 -3.41 -10.76 15.03
C GLU A 30 -3.76 -10.66 16.53
N SER A 31 -4.70 -9.79 16.91
CA SER A 31 -5.04 -9.55 18.33
C SER A 31 -6.07 -10.51 18.92
N SER A 32 -6.74 -11.32 18.09
CA SER A 32 -7.89 -12.13 18.51
C SER A 32 -7.62 -13.63 18.44
N THR A 33 -8.21 -14.38 19.38
CA THR A 33 -8.30 -15.85 19.32
C THR A 33 -9.65 -16.34 18.81
N ASP A 34 -10.63 -15.44 18.62
CA ASP A 34 -11.95 -15.78 18.08
C ASP A 34 -11.84 -15.98 16.57
N ARG A 35 -12.16 -17.20 16.12
CA ARG A 35 -12.15 -17.60 14.71
C ARG A 35 -12.95 -16.65 13.82
N THR A 36 -14.08 -16.15 14.28
CA THR A 36 -14.95 -15.25 13.51
C THR A 36 -14.27 -13.90 13.31
N VAL A 37 -13.62 -13.38 14.34
CA VAL A 37 -12.89 -12.09 14.29
C VAL A 37 -11.70 -12.21 13.35
N ILE A 38 -10.93 -13.30 13.43
CA ILE A 38 -9.82 -13.56 12.51
C ILE A 38 -10.33 -13.64 11.07
N LEU A 39 -11.43 -14.36 10.81
CA LEU A 39 -12.03 -14.44 9.47
C LEU A 39 -12.43 -13.06 8.94
N VAL A 40 -13.01 -12.20 9.77
CA VAL A 40 -13.35 -10.82 9.37
C VAL A 40 -12.09 -10.01 9.05
N GLY A 41 -11.04 -10.13 9.86
CA GLY A 41 -9.76 -9.45 9.62
C GLY A 41 -9.14 -9.86 8.28
N GLU A 42 -9.07 -11.16 8.02
CA GLU A 42 -8.54 -11.72 6.78
C GLU A 42 -9.38 -11.38 5.54
N LEU A 43 -10.70 -11.24 5.69
CA LEU A 43 -11.56 -10.73 4.60
C LEU A 43 -11.28 -9.25 4.29
N LEU A 44 -10.98 -8.43 5.30
CA LEU A 44 -10.56 -7.04 5.10
C LEU A 44 -9.20 -6.97 4.40
N GLU A 45 -8.26 -7.85 4.72
CA GLU A 45 -6.98 -7.94 4.00
C GLU A 45 -7.18 -8.27 2.51
N LEU A 46 -8.13 -9.15 2.16
CA LEU A 46 -8.47 -9.39 0.76
C LEU A 46 -9.07 -8.15 0.07
N VAL A 47 -9.88 -7.37 0.79
CA VAL A 47 -10.38 -6.08 0.29
C VAL A 47 -9.22 -5.11 0.06
N CYS A 48 -8.23 -5.07 0.95
CA CYS A 48 -7.00 -4.30 0.75
C CYS A 48 -6.30 -4.72 -0.54
N GLY A 49 -6.03 -6.01 -0.73
CA GLY A 49 -5.37 -6.53 -1.93
C GLY A 49 -6.10 -6.15 -3.23
N ALA A 50 -7.43 -6.22 -3.23
CA ALA A 50 -8.24 -5.77 -4.37
C ALA A 50 -8.14 -4.26 -4.61
N ALA A 51 -8.17 -3.45 -3.55
CA ALA A 51 -8.02 -2.00 -3.63
C ALA A 51 -6.62 -1.60 -4.15
N VAL A 52 -5.56 -2.28 -3.71
CA VAL A 52 -4.17 -2.11 -4.17
C VAL A 52 -4.04 -2.36 -5.68
N ILE A 53 -4.64 -3.45 -6.19
CA ILE A 53 -4.70 -3.72 -7.64
C ILE A 53 -5.47 -2.60 -8.35
N GLY A 54 -6.62 -2.19 -7.80
CA GLY A 54 -7.42 -1.10 -8.33
C GLY A 54 -6.64 0.21 -8.47
N VAL A 55 -5.83 0.57 -7.46
CA VAL A 55 -4.93 1.73 -7.50
C VAL A 55 -3.92 1.58 -8.65
N GLY A 56 -3.30 0.41 -8.79
CA GLY A 56 -2.35 0.11 -9.86
C GLY A 56 -2.97 0.28 -11.24
N VAL A 57 -4.14 -0.31 -11.47
CA VAL A 57 -4.88 -0.26 -12.74
C VAL A 57 -5.31 1.16 -13.07
N ALA A 58 -5.89 1.88 -12.11
CA ALA A 58 -6.31 3.27 -12.30
C ALA A 58 -5.12 4.18 -12.61
N THR A 59 -4.01 4.00 -11.89
CA THR A 59 -2.77 4.74 -12.15
C THR A 59 -2.24 4.45 -13.54
N TYR A 60 -2.19 3.18 -13.95
CA TYR A 60 -1.78 2.80 -15.29
C TYR A 60 -2.65 3.46 -16.36
N ALA A 61 -3.97 3.37 -16.23
CA ALA A 61 -4.91 3.94 -17.18
C ALA A 61 -4.74 5.46 -17.34
N VAL A 62 -4.43 6.18 -16.25
CA VAL A 62 -4.28 7.65 -16.26
C VAL A 62 -2.93 8.09 -16.79
N PHE A 63 -1.85 7.36 -16.49
CA PHE A 63 -0.48 7.85 -16.71
C PHE A 63 0.31 7.08 -17.77
N ARG A 64 -0.27 6.03 -18.39
CA ARG A 64 0.40 5.23 -19.44
C ARG A 64 0.95 6.05 -20.60
N ASP A 65 0.29 7.14 -20.99
CA ASP A 65 0.72 7.98 -22.11
C ASP A 65 1.81 8.99 -21.73
N LEU A 66 1.90 9.35 -20.43
CA LEU A 66 2.88 10.29 -19.90
C LEU A 66 4.17 9.62 -19.42
N SER A 67 4.05 8.42 -18.85
CA SER A 67 5.19 7.62 -18.40
C SER A 67 4.87 6.12 -18.46
N PRO A 68 4.99 5.50 -19.66
CA PRO A 68 4.60 4.10 -19.86
C PRO A 68 5.34 3.12 -18.94
N GLY A 69 6.68 3.26 -18.87
CA GLY A 69 7.52 2.36 -18.07
C GLY A 69 7.24 2.42 -16.57
N LEU A 70 7.13 3.63 -16.00
CA LEU A 70 6.82 3.79 -14.57
C LEU A 70 5.40 3.32 -14.25
N SER A 71 4.45 3.59 -15.13
CA SER A 71 3.06 3.18 -14.95
C SER A 71 2.90 1.66 -15.00
N ALA A 72 3.54 1.00 -15.97
CA ALA A 72 3.53 -0.45 -16.10
C ALA A 72 4.26 -1.13 -14.93
N GLY A 73 5.43 -0.59 -14.54
CA GLY A 73 6.17 -1.07 -13.38
C GLY A 73 5.36 -0.94 -12.09
N TYR A 74 4.69 0.19 -11.88
CA TYR A 74 3.83 0.39 -10.71
C TYR A 74 2.68 -0.62 -10.66
N LEU A 75 1.98 -0.84 -11.78
CA LEU A 75 0.93 -1.85 -11.88
C LEU A 75 1.47 -3.25 -11.55
N GLY A 76 2.63 -3.62 -12.13
CA GLY A 76 3.27 -4.90 -11.87
C GLY A 76 3.55 -5.11 -10.38
N VAL A 77 4.16 -4.12 -9.73
CA VAL A 77 4.46 -4.17 -8.29
C VAL A 77 3.18 -4.28 -7.44
N ARG A 78 2.11 -3.55 -7.79
CA ARG A 78 0.82 -3.63 -7.07
C ARG A 78 0.13 -4.98 -7.22
N ILE A 79 0.27 -5.64 -8.37
CA ILE A 79 -0.22 -7.02 -8.56
C ILE A 79 0.61 -7.99 -7.72
N THR A 80 1.94 -7.85 -7.72
CA THR A 80 2.82 -8.67 -6.87
C THR A 80 2.49 -8.48 -5.38
N GLU A 81 2.27 -7.24 -4.94
CA GLU A 81 1.89 -6.91 -3.57
C GLU A 81 0.61 -7.63 -3.16
N ALA A 82 -0.43 -7.55 -3.98
CA ALA A 82 -1.70 -8.23 -3.72
C ALA A 82 -1.56 -9.76 -3.73
N ALA A 83 -0.68 -10.32 -4.57
CA ALA A 83 -0.41 -11.76 -4.58
C ALA A 83 0.29 -12.22 -3.29
N VAL A 84 1.27 -11.45 -2.80
CA VAL A 84 1.93 -11.74 -1.52
C VAL A 84 0.94 -11.60 -0.36
N ASN A 85 0.09 -10.58 -0.40
CA ASN A 85 -0.98 -10.43 0.59
C ASN A 85 -1.93 -11.63 0.61
N ALA A 86 -2.34 -12.12 -0.56
CA ALA A 86 -3.16 -13.33 -0.65
C ALA A 86 -2.46 -14.57 -0.06
N MET A 87 -1.12 -14.68 -0.19
CA MET A 87 -0.37 -15.77 0.45
C MET A 87 -0.41 -15.68 1.98
N ILE A 88 -0.32 -14.46 2.55
CA ILE A 88 -0.47 -14.23 4.00
C ILE A 88 -1.85 -14.71 4.45
N VAL A 89 -2.90 -14.26 3.77
CA VAL A 89 -4.29 -14.61 4.06
C VAL A 89 -4.52 -16.13 4.01
N VAL A 90 -4.11 -16.77 2.92
CA VAL A 90 -4.26 -18.23 2.76
C VAL A 90 -3.50 -18.99 3.84
N SER A 91 -2.32 -18.50 4.25
CA SER A 91 -1.54 -19.13 5.32
C SER A 91 -2.29 -19.06 6.66
N THR A 92 -2.83 -17.88 7.03
CA THR A 92 -3.64 -17.75 8.25
C THR A 92 -4.88 -18.64 8.20
N LEU A 93 -5.67 -18.56 7.12
CA LEU A 93 -6.94 -19.29 7.01
C LEU A 93 -6.74 -20.81 7.01
N THR A 94 -5.66 -21.29 6.40
CA THR A 94 -5.33 -22.73 6.41
C THR A 94 -4.87 -23.16 7.79
N ALA A 95 -4.06 -22.34 8.48
CA ALA A 95 -3.58 -22.60 9.84
C ALA A 95 -4.73 -22.74 10.86
N LEU A 96 -5.85 -22.03 10.67
CA LEU A 96 -7.06 -22.15 11.51
C LEU A 96 -7.75 -23.53 11.45
N ASN A 97 -7.46 -24.35 10.45
CA ASN A 97 -8.14 -25.62 10.20
C ASN A 97 -7.25 -26.85 10.41
N LEU A 98 -5.97 -26.66 10.77
CA LEU A 98 -4.98 -27.73 10.90
C LEU A 98 -4.57 -27.97 12.35
N GLY A 99 -4.05 -29.18 12.63
CA GLY A 99 -3.41 -29.51 13.90
C GLY A 99 -2.02 -28.90 14.07
N ASP A 100 -1.50 -28.93 15.30
CA ASP A 100 -0.37 -28.10 15.78
C ASP A 100 0.88 -28.12 14.89
N ALA A 101 1.36 -29.30 14.47
CA ALA A 101 2.61 -29.40 13.70
C ALA A 101 2.54 -28.71 12.31
N HIS A 102 1.40 -28.75 11.62
CA HIS A 102 1.25 -28.06 10.32
C HIS A 102 0.91 -26.58 10.50
N ARG A 103 0.30 -26.22 11.64
CA ARG A 103 -0.03 -24.85 12.00
C ARG A 103 1.23 -24.01 12.21
N GLU A 104 2.22 -24.52 12.96
CA GLU A 104 3.49 -23.80 13.20
C GLU A 104 4.22 -23.48 11.90
N LEU A 105 4.32 -24.45 10.99
CA LEU A 105 4.94 -24.25 9.67
C LEU A 105 4.26 -23.15 8.86
N LEU A 106 2.93 -23.10 8.87
CA LEU A 106 2.17 -22.06 8.15
C LEU A 106 2.31 -20.68 8.78
N LEU A 107 2.45 -20.60 10.11
CA LEU A 107 2.70 -19.33 10.79
C LEU A 107 4.10 -18.78 10.47
N GLU A 108 5.10 -19.65 10.37
CA GLU A 108 6.44 -19.26 9.91
C GLU A 108 6.40 -18.79 8.44
N GLN A 109 5.72 -19.53 7.56
CA GLN A 109 5.53 -19.11 6.17
C GLN A 109 4.81 -17.75 6.07
N ARG A 110 3.77 -17.54 6.89
CA ARG A 110 3.04 -16.27 6.96
C ARG A 110 3.96 -15.12 7.34
N TYR A 111 4.80 -15.31 8.35
CA TYR A 111 5.79 -14.30 8.78
C TYR A 111 6.78 -13.95 7.66
N GLN A 112 7.32 -14.96 6.96
CA GLN A 112 8.20 -14.72 5.80
C GLN A 112 7.47 -13.95 4.69
N ALA A 113 6.21 -14.29 4.42
CA ALA A 113 5.40 -13.56 3.44
C ALA A 113 5.14 -12.10 3.86
N GLN A 114 4.94 -11.82 5.16
CA GLN A 114 4.82 -10.44 5.68
C GLN A 114 6.11 -9.63 5.45
N LEU A 115 7.29 -10.22 5.66
CA LEU A 115 8.55 -9.55 5.36
C LEU A 115 8.65 -9.20 3.87
N VAL A 116 8.37 -10.17 2.99
CA VAL A 116 8.35 -9.94 1.53
C VAL A 116 7.33 -8.86 1.16
N TYR A 117 6.16 -8.86 1.79
CA TYR A 117 5.11 -7.88 1.57
C TYR A 117 5.61 -6.45 1.82
N ILE A 118 6.31 -6.19 2.94
CA ILE A 118 6.85 -4.87 3.27
C ILE A 118 7.82 -4.38 2.17
N TYR A 119 8.70 -5.24 1.66
CA TYR A 119 9.65 -4.87 0.60
C TYR A 119 8.96 -4.60 -0.75
N VAL A 120 7.93 -5.39 -1.09
CA VAL A 120 7.16 -5.16 -2.33
C VAL A 120 6.32 -3.89 -2.21
N PHE A 121 5.65 -3.68 -1.07
CA PHE A 121 4.88 -2.49 -0.76
C PHE A 121 5.74 -1.22 -0.84
N THR A 122 6.90 -1.21 -0.19
CA THR A 122 7.82 -0.06 -0.20
C THR A 122 8.35 0.21 -1.61
N ALA A 123 8.66 -0.81 -2.41
CA ALA A 123 9.00 -0.62 -3.82
C ALA A 123 7.86 0.05 -4.60
N GLY A 124 6.62 -0.37 -4.37
CA GLY A 124 5.42 0.24 -4.94
C GLY A 124 5.28 1.70 -4.52
N ALA A 125 5.46 1.99 -3.24
CA ALA A 125 5.41 3.33 -2.68
C ALA A 125 6.48 4.25 -3.28
N VAL A 126 7.72 3.79 -3.45
CA VAL A 126 8.78 4.56 -4.13
C VAL A 126 8.34 4.95 -5.55
N VAL A 127 7.85 3.98 -6.34
CA VAL A 127 7.40 4.26 -7.71
C VAL A 127 6.22 5.24 -7.72
N TRP A 128 5.28 5.08 -6.79
CA TRP A 128 4.13 5.98 -6.63
C TRP A 128 4.56 7.42 -6.34
N TYR A 129 5.37 7.63 -5.31
CA TYR A 129 5.84 8.96 -4.95
C TYR A 129 6.77 9.55 -6.01
N ALA A 130 7.59 8.74 -6.69
CA ALA A 130 8.39 9.20 -7.82
C ALA A 130 7.52 9.73 -8.97
N LEU A 131 6.42 9.03 -9.29
CA LEU A 131 5.46 9.44 -10.30
C LEU A 131 4.77 10.76 -9.89
N LEU A 132 4.25 10.83 -8.66
CA LEU A 132 3.62 12.03 -8.11
C LEU A 132 4.57 13.24 -8.10
N HIS A 133 5.84 13.01 -7.74
CA HIS A 133 6.85 14.07 -7.66
C HIS A 133 7.27 14.58 -9.03
N ARG A 134 7.56 13.66 -9.97
CA ARG A 134 8.01 13.98 -11.33
C ARG A 134 6.93 14.73 -12.10
N LEU A 135 5.69 14.26 -12.00
CA LEU A 135 4.54 14.88 -12.69
C LEU A 135 3.92 16.05 -11.92
N ARG A 136 4.45 16.36 -10.72
CA ARG A 136 3.99 17.47 -9.84
C ARG A 136 2.48 17.41 -9.56
N LEU A 137 1.95 16.19 -9.42
CA LEU A 137 0.51 15.94 -9.29
C LEU A 137 -0.05 16.37 -7.93
N VAL A 138 0.81 16.49 -6.93
CA VAL A 138 0.47 16.94 -5.58
C VAL A 138 1.56 17.90 -5.07
N PRO A 139 1.30 18.68 -4.00
CA PRO A 139 2.36 19.49 -3.38
C PRO A 139 3.61 18.65 -3.05
N ARG A 140 4.80 19.20 -3.34
CA ARG A 140 6.07 18.49 -3.14
C ARG A 140 6.30 18.01 -1.71
N PHE A 141 5.81 18.74 -0.71
CA PHE A 141 5.95 18.33 0.68
C PHE A 141 5.28 16.97 0.95
N ILE A 142 4.14 16.66 0.30
CA ILE A 142 3.45 15.38 0.45
C ILE A 142 4.34 14.26 -0.08
N THR A 143 4.95 14.44 -1.25
CA THR A 143 5.84 13.44 -1.84
C THR A 143 7.13 13.25 -1.05
N ILE A 144 7.70 14.33 -0.51
CA ILE A 144 8.94 14.26 0.29
C ILE A 144 8.67 13.59 1.63
N TRP A 145 7.56 13.94 2.29
CA TRP A 145 7.11 13.26 3.50
C TRP A 145 6.86 11.78 3.25
N GLY A 146 6.20 11.43 2.14
CA GLY A 146 5.95 10.04 1.77
C GLY A 146 7.24 9.25 1.54
N LEU A 147 8.19 9.79 0.77
CA LEU A 147 9.49 9.16 0.55
C LEU A 147 10.32 9.03 1.85
N ALA A 148 10.24 10.02 2.74
CA ALA A 148 10.86 9.91 4.06
C ALA A 148 10.20 8.80 4.89
N GLY A 149 8.87 8.68 4.85
CA GLY A 149 8.14 7.58 5.49
C GLY A 149 8.54 6.22 4.94
N VAL A 150 8.70 6.08 3.62
CA VAL A 150 9.20 4.84 2.99
C VAL A 150 10.61 4.50 3.46
N ALA A 151 11.50 5.49 3.54
CA ALA A 151 12.86 5.27 4.04
C ALA A 151 12.88 4.84 5.52
N ILE A 152 12.01 5.44 6.36
CA ILE A 152 11.87 5.07 7.77
C ILE A 152 11.32 3.64 7.90
N LEU A 153 10.28 3.30 7.13
CA LEU A 153 9.70 1.95 7.12
C LEU A 153 10.72 0.88 6.72
N LEU A 154 11.50 1.14 5.66
CA LEU A 154 12.57 0.24 5.22
C LEU A 154 13.69 0.10 6.26
N ALA A 155 14.07 1.20 6.92
CA ALA A 155 15.09 1.17 7.95
C ALA A 155 14.61 0.36 9.18
N GLY A 156 13.35 0.54 9.59
CA GLY A 156 12.74 -0.24 10.66
C GLY A 156 12.63 -1.72 10.33
N SER A 157 12.13 -2.07 9.14
CA SER A 157 12.04 -3.47 8.71
C SER A 157 13.40 -4.17 8.61
N LEU A 158 14.45 -3.43 8.21
CA LEU A 158 15.81 -3.95 8.23
C LEU A 158 16.34 -4.12 9.66
N PHE A 159 16.01 -3.19 10.56
CA PHE A 159 16.40 -3.30 11.96
C PHE A 159 15.83 -4.57 12.62
N ASP A 160 14.56 -4.89 12.37
CA ASP A 160 13.95 -6.13 12.90
C ASP A 160 14.58 -7.39 12.32
N LEU A 161 15.01 -7.35 11.04
CA LEU A 161 15.74 -8.46 10.41
C LEU A 161 17.06 -8.78 11.13
N PHE A 162 17.67 -7.80 11.79
CA PHE A 162 18.89 -7.99 12.60
C PHE A 162 18.60 -8.30 14.08
N GLY A 163 17.36 -8.66 14.43
CA GLY A 163 16.95 -8.97 15.80
C GLY A 163 16.52 -7.74 16.61
N GLY A 164 16.18 -6.66 15.92
CA GLY A 164 15.44 -5.55 16.52
C GLY A 164 14.07 -5.99 17.03
N ASP A 165 13.56 -5.27 18.03
CA ASP A 165 12.24 -5.52 18.63
C ASP A 165 11.51 -4.18 18.82
N LEU A 166 11.51 -3.36 17.76
CA LEU A 166 10.74 -2.12 17.75
C LEU A 166 9.36 -2.41 17.18
N ASP A 167 8.32 -1.88 17.83
CA ASP A 167 6.96 -1.98 17.34
C ASP A 167 6.86 -1.37 15.92
N MET A 168 6.27 -2.12 14.99
CA MET A 168 6.05 -1.71 13.60
C MET A 168 5.35 -0.37 13.48
N LEU A 169 4.48 -0.04 14.42
CA LEU A 169 3.80 1.25 14.48
C LEU A 169 4.81 2.41 14.52
N VAL A 170 5.96 2.26 15.19
CA VAL A 170 6.96 3.32 15.36
C VAL A 170 7.52 3.77 14.00
N TYR A 171 7.88 2.83 13.15
CA TYR A 171 8.49 3.12 11.85
C TYR A 171 7.48 3.13 10.69
N GLY A 172 6.30 2.51 10.85
CA GLY A 172 5.20 2.52 9.86
C GLY A 172 4.32 3.76 9.94
N LEU A 173 4.09 4.33 11.12
CA LEU A 173 3.19 5.46 11.34
C LEU A 173 3.52 6.70 10.47
N PRO A 174 4.79 7.11 10.28
CA PRO A 174 5.11 8.25 9.43
C PRO A 174 4.60 8.11 7.99
N LEU A 175 4.67 6.89 7.43
CA LEU A 175 4.16 6.60 6.09
C LEU A 175 2.64 6.47 6.09
N GLY A 176 2.06 5.76 7.05
CA GLY A 176 0.60 5.61 7.15
C GLY A 176 -0.13 6.95 7.26
N LEU A 177 0.42 7.89 8.05
CA LEU A 177 -0.12 9.26 8.13
C LEU A 177 0.00 10.01 6.80
N ASN A 178 1.09 9.79 6.04
CA ASN A 178 1.24 10.40 4.73
C ASN A 178 0.20 9.86 3.75
N GLU A 179 0.02 8.55 3.68
CA GLU A 179 -0.93 7.90 2.78
C GLU A 179 -2.36 8.30 3.10
N PHE A 180 -2.71 8.40 4.38
CA PHE A 180 -4.00 8.93 4.82
C PHE A 180 -4.21 10.38 4.35
N PHE A 181 -3.22 11.24 4.57
CA PHE A 181 -3.28 12.63 4.12
C PHE A 181 -3.35 12.76 2.60
N LEU A 182 -2.57 11.96 1.86
CA LEU A 182 -2.54 11.93 0.41
C LEU A 182 -3.88 11.46 -0.17
N GLY A 183 -4.47 10.39 0.37
CA GLY A 183 -5.78 9.90 -0.04
C GLY A 183 -6.85 10.97 0.14
N GLY A 184 -6.89 11.62 1.31
CA GLY A 184 -7.77 12.76 1.58
C GLY A 184 -7.54 13.94 0.62
N TRP A 185 -6.27 14.26 0.32
CA TRP A 185 -5.92 15.30 -0.64
C TRP A 185 -6.44 14.99 -2.05
N LEU A 186 -6.27 13.77 -2.53
CA LEU A 186 -6.73 13.34 -3.85
C LEU A 186 -8.26 13.36 -3.97
N ILE A 187 -8.97 13.05 -2.89
CA ILE A 187 -10.44 13.16 -2.84
C ILE A 187 -10.89 14.63 -2.87
N ALA A 188 -10.31 15.46 -1.99
CA ALA A 188 -10.74 16.84 -1.83
C ALA A 188 -10.31 17.75 -3.00
N ARG A 189 -9.05 17.61 -3.45
CA ARG A 189 -8.41 18.51 -4.41
C ARG A 189 -8.11 17.85 -5.75
N GLY A 190 -7.90 16.54 -5.80
CA GLY A 190 -7.46 15.83 -7.00
C GLY A 190 -6.02 16.15 -7.40
N PHE A 191 -5.65 15.76 -8.63
CA PHE A 191 -4.33 16.05 -9.18
C PHE A 191 -4.22 17.52 -9.59
N ARG A 192 -3.07 18.13 -9.29
CA ARG A 192 -2.69 19.42 -9.83
C ARG A 192 -2.46 19.27 -11.32
N THR A 193 -3.00 20.19 -12.11
CA THR A 193 -2.53 20.39 -13.47
C THR A 193 -1.13 21.01 -13.40
N PRO A 194 -0.15 20.52 -14.20
CA PRO A 194 1.07 21.28 -14.41
C PRO A 194 0.65 22.67 -14.86
N VAL A 195 1.25 23.71 -14.28
CA VAL A 195 1.20 25.06 -14.86
C VAL A 195 1.95 24.95 -16.19
N THR A 196 1.24 24.56 -17.25
CA THR A 196 1.74 24.75 -18.61
C THR A 196 1.97 26.24 -18.78
N ALA A 197 3.16 26.59 -19.23
CA ALA A 197 3.57 27.95 -19.52
C ALA A 197 2.47 28.66 -20.33
N ASP A 198 1.74 29.53 -19.65
CA ASP A 198 1.03 30.63 -20.25
C ASP A 198 2.09 31.68 -20.61
N ALA A 199 2.87 31.41 -21.67
CA ALA A 199 3.79 32.37 -22.27
C ALA A 199 4.34 31.84 -23.60
N ARG A 200 3.72 32.32 -24.68
CA ARG A 200 4.21 32.65 -26.04
C ARG A 200 3.00 32.42 -26.97
N VAL A 201 2.13 33.41 -27.21
CA VAL A 201 2.33 34.54 -28.15
C VAL A 201 3.20 34.14 -29.34
#